data_AF-A0A925QPB4-F1
#
_entry.id   AF-A0A925QPB4-F1
#
_cell.length_a   1.000
_cell.length_b   1.000
_cell.length_c   1.000
_cell.angle_alpha   90.00
_cell.angle_beta   90.00
_cell.angle_gamma   90.00
#
_symmetry.space_group_name_H-M   'P 1'
#
loop_
_entity.id
_entity.type
_entity.pdbx_description
1 polymer ?
#
loop_
_entity_poly.entity_id
_entity_poly.type
_entity_poly.pdbx_seq_one_letter_code
_entity_poly.pdbx_strand_id
1 'polypeptide(L)'
;MHRSGELRAQPGGQRCRYPRTGAFATISFPPEMPFPHNELDAPVLHRGGCTLRSAFQPIYSFAHQRLIGHEALLRATDPGGLPVSPQTMFARCNGTEELRRLDEACRSLHARSFSLGVDSAQWLFLNVDASAFASQPDASASAAPMREAVCRAGLLPSQIVIELLETALPDGPEFEAWTGLLKQAGFIVALDDFGAGHSNFDRVFRLRPHIVKLDR
;
A
#
# COMPACT_ATOMS: atom_id res chain seq x y z
N MET A 1 42.29 4.02 33.94
CA MET A 1 41.94 2.67 33.44
C MET A 1 40.53 2.35 33.91
N HIS A 2 39.65 2.08 32.94
CA HIS A 2 38.20 2.08 33.07
C HIS A 2 37.64 1.04 34.06
N ARG A 3 36.67 1.47 34.87
CA ARG A 3 35.71 0.60 35.55
C ARG A 3 34.51 0.35 34.64
N SER A 4 34.13 -0.92 34.56
CA SER A 4 32.91 -1.46 33.97
C SER A 4 31.67 -0.95 34.69
N GLY A 5 30.64 -0.59 33.94
CA GLY A 5 29.31 -0.28 34.44
C GLY A 5 28.26 -0.85 33.50
N GLU A 6 27.61 -1.93 33.94
CA GLU A 6 26.45 -2.55 33.29
C GLU A 6 25.25 -1.60 33.35
N LEU A 7 24.62 -1.30 32.21
CA LEU A 7 23.35 -0.58 32.18
C LEU A 7 22.18 -1.58 32.23
N ARG A 8 21.52 -1.62 33.39
CA ARG A 8 20.17 -2.15 33.58
C ARG A 8 19.16 -1.39 32.70
N ALA A 9 18.29 -2.14 32.02
CA ALA A 9 17.11 -1.60 31.37
C ALA A 9 16.09 -1.09 32.41
N GLN A 10 15.56 0.12 32.22
CA GLN A 10 14.34 0.60 32.87
C GLN A 10 13.23 0.79 31.82
N PRO A 11 11.95 0.51 32.17
CA PRO A 11 10.83 0.56 31.25
C PRO A 11 10.20 1.95 31.24
N GLY A 12 9.98 2.54 30.05
CA GLY A 12 9.30 3.83 29.96
C GLY A 12 9.34 4.45 28.57
N GLY A 13 8.22 4.34 27.85
CA GLY A 13 7.75 5.21 26.78
C GLY A 13 8.79 5.89 25.88
N GLN A 14 9.15 5.25 24.77
CA GLN A 14 9.77 5.94 23.64
C GLN A 14 8.76 6.11 22.51
N ARG A 15 8.33 7.37 22.32
CA ARG A 15 7.71 7.83 21.07
C ARG A 15 8.71 7.58 19.95
N CYS A 16 8.36 6.73 18.99
CA CYS A 16 9.11 6.55 17.75
C CYS A 16 9.12 7.88 16.98
N ARG A 17 10.25 8.61 17.03
CA ARG A 17 10.52 9.73 16.13
C ARG A 17 10.96 9.18 14.78
N TYR A 18 10.14 9.36 13.74
CA TYR A 18 10.58 9.15 12.36
C TYR A 18 11.63 10.19 11.97
N PRO A 19 12.78 9.79 11.39
CA PRO A 19 13.70 10.75 10.80
C PRO A 19 13.06 11.41 9.57
N ARG A 20 13.10 12.74 9.54
CA ARG A 20 12.68 13.56 8.39
C ARG A 20 13.80 13.56 7.35
N THR A 21 13.78 12.63 6.42
CA THR A 21 14.53 12.72 5.17
C THR A 21 13.62 12.26 4.04
N GLY A 22 13.23 13.18 3.16
CA GLY A 22 12.53 12.84 1.92
C GLY A 22 13.47 12.00 1.06
N ALA A 23 13.17 10.70 0.97
CA ALA A 23 13.90 9.79 0.10
C ALA A 23 13.20 9.78 -1.26
N PHE A 24 13.85 10.33 -2.28
CA PHE A 24 13.47 10.08 -3.67
C PHE A 24 13.90 8.65 -4.00
N ALA A 25 12.94 7.75 -4.19
CA ALA A 25 13.19 6.40 -4.64
C ALA A 25 12.77 6.31 -6.11
N THR A 26 13.72 6.35 -7.03
CA THR A 26 13.50 5.82 -8.38
C THR A 26 13.40 4.30 -8.25
N ILE A 27 12.43 3.65 -8.89
CA ILE A 27 12.18 2.21 -8.76
C ILE A 27 12.45 1.56 -10.12
N SER A 28 13.49 0.73 -10.21
CA SER A 28 13.63 -0.21 -11.33
C SER A 28 12.99 -1.52 -10.95
N PHE A 29 12.11 -2.01 -11.82
CA PHE A 29 11.26 -3.18 -11.58
C PHE A 29 11.86 -4.42 -12.26
N PRO A 30 12.44 -5.38 -11.53
CA PRO A 30 12.72 -6.70 -12.08
C PRO A 30 11.40 -7.47 -12.34
N PRO A 31 11.43 -8.57 -13.11
CA PRO A 31 10.27 -9.44 -13.28
C PRO A 31 9.75 -9.95 -11.92
N GLU A 32 8.44 -10.23 -11.86
CA GLU A 32 7.77 -10.71 -10.66
C GLU A 32 8.45 -11.99 -10.13
N MET A 33 8.79 -11.97 -8.85
CA MET A 33 9.41 -13.12 -8.19
C MET A 33 8.30 -13.97 -7.56
N PRO A 34 8.38 -15.31 -7.63
CA PRO A 34 7.49 -16.16 -6.85
C PRO A 34 7.68 -15.83 -5.36
N PHE A 35 6.58 -15.46 -4.70
CA PHE A 35 6.58 -15.15 -3.28
C PHE A 35 6.89 -16.42 -2.48
N PRO A 36 7.55 -16.35 -1.31
CA PRO A 36 8.21 -17.51 -0.67
C PRO A 36 7.27 -18.59 -0.08
N HIS A 37 6.00 -18.64 -0.46
CA HIS A 37 5.05 -19.68 -0.01
C HIS A 37 4.67 -20.66 -1.09
N ASN A 38 4.35 -21.87 -0.63
CA ASN A 38 3.63 -22.86 -1.40
C ASN A 38 2.30 -22.24 -1.88
N GLU A 39 2.08 -22.15 -3.20
CA GLU A 39 0.88 -21.51 -3.80
C GLU A 39 -0.46 -22.10 -3.30
N LEU A 40 -0.40 -23.28 -2.68
CA LEU A 40 -1.52 -24.03 -2.14
C LEU A 40 -2.10 -23.45 -0.84
N ASP A 41 -1.30 -22.75 -0.02
CA ASP A 41 -1.74 -22.20 1.28
C ASP A 41 -1.98 -20.68 1.25
N ALA A 42 -1.66 -20.03 0.12
CA ALA A 42 -1.88 -18.60 -0.06
C ALA A 42 -3.38 -18.27 -0.04
N PRO A 43 -3.83 -17.25 0.68
CA PRO A 43 -5.22 -16.81 0.67
C PRO A 43 -5.69 -16.54 -0.76
N VAL A 44 -6.94 -16.94 -1.05
CA VAL A 44 -7.61 -16.67 -2.32
C VAL A 44 -8.96 -16.01 -2.08
N LEU A 45 -9.47 -15.30 -3.07
CA LEU A 45 -10.82 -14.76 -3.09
C LEU A 45 -11.56 -15.26 -4.34
N HIS A 46 -12.81 -15.69 -4.19
CA HIS A 46 -13.63 -16.08 -5.33
C HIS A 46 -14.66 -14.99 -5.66
N ARG A 47 -14.71 -14.55 -6.92
CA ARG A 47 -15.60 -13.48 -7.38
C ARG A 47 -16.00 -13.72 -8.83
N GLY A 48 -17.30 -13.78 -9.12
CA GLY A 48 -17.81 -13.88 -10.49
C GLY A 48 -17.26 -15.07 -11.28
N GLY A 49 -17.08 -16.21 -10.60
CA GLY A 49 -16.47 -17.42 -11.18
C GLY A 49 -14.93 -17.38 -11.29
N CYS A 50 -14.30 -16.24 -11.02
CA CYS A 50 -12.85 -16.10 -11.03
C CYS A 50 -12.22 -16.39 -9.66
N THR A 51 -10.99 -16.88 -9.68
CA THR A 51 -10.13 -17.00 -8.51
C THR A 51 -9.13 -15.86 -8.50
N LEU A 52 -9.07 -15.13 -7.40
CA LEU A 52 -8.24 -13.95 -7.18
C LEU A 52 -7.12 -14.26 -6.21
N ARG A 53 -5.90 -13.87 -6.57
CA ARG A 53 -4.65 -14.07 -5.84
C ARG A 53 -3.84 -12.78 -5.78
N SER A 54 -2.92 -12.71 -4.83
CA SER A 54 -1.92 -11.65 -4.75
C SER A 54 -0.66 -12.08 -5.51
N ALA A 55 -0.15 -11.21 -6.38
CA ALA A 55 1.24 -11.21 -6.82
C ALA A 55 1.97 -10.06 -6.12
N PHE A 56 3.29 -10.17 -5.99
CA PHE A 56 4.10 -9.19 -5.28
C PHE A 56 5.34 -8.83 -6.10
N GLN A 57 5.41 -7.57 -6.51
CA GLN A 57 6.52 -7.05 -7.27
C GLN A 57 7.53 -6.38 -6.34
N PRO A 58 8.80 -6.82 -6.30
CA PRO A 58 9.78 -6.26 -5.38
C PRO A 58 10.15 -4.82 -5.75
N ILE A 59 10.28 -3.97 -4.74
CA ILE A 59 10.68 -2.56 -4.84
C ILE A 59 12.05 -2.40 -4.18
N TYR A 60 13.01 -1.89 -4.93
CA TYR A 60 14.38 -1.64 -4.47
C TYR A 60 14.62 -0.15 -4.25
N SER A 61 15.36 0.18 -3.20
CA SER A 61 15.93 1.52 -3.02
C SER A 61 17.29 1.59 -3.70
N PHE A 62 17.47 2.49 -4.66
CA PHE A 62 18.79 2.76 -5.23
C PHE A 62 19.77 3.34 -4.22
N ALA A 63 19.31 4.32 -3.41
CA ALA A 63 20.16 4.98 -2.42
C ALA A 63 20.73 4.00 -1.38
N HIS A 64 19.97 2.96 -1.04
CA HIS A 64 20.37 1.95 -0.05
C HIS A 64 20.76 0.60 -0.68
N GLN A 65 20.69 0.47 -2.00
CA GLN A 65 20.95 -0.75 -2.78
C GLN A 65 20.35 -2.02 -2.18
N ARG A 66 19.10 -1.94 -1.71
CA ARG A 66 18.42 -3.06 -1.04
C ARG A 66 16.95 -3.10 -1.36
N LEU A 67 16.36 -4.29 -1.23
CA LEU A 67 14.91 -4.49 -1.21
C LEU A 67 14.31 -3.69 -0.04
N ILE A 68 13.30 -2.89 -0.32
CA ILE A 68 12.59 -2.10 0.70
C ILE A 68 11.15 -2.57 0.91
N GLY A 69 10.57 -3.26 -0.08
CA GLY A 69 9.20 -3.69 0.01
C GLY A 69 8.71 -4.39 -1.25
N HIS A 70 7.41 -4.60 -1.31
CA HIS A 70 6.73 -5.20 -2.44
C HIS A 70 5.44 -4.46 -2.77
N GLU A 71 5.18 -4.26 -4.06
CA GLU A 71 3.89 -3.81 -4.58
C GLU A 71 2.95 -4.99 -4.75
N ALA A 72 1.75 -4.89 -4.18
CA ALA A 72 0.74 -5.92 -4.30
C ALA A 72 -0.08 -5.72 -5.58
N LEU A 73 -0.14 -6.76 -6.40
CA LEU A 73 -0.87 -6.74 -7.66
C LEU A 73 -1.91 -7.86 -7.67
N LEU A 74 -3.12 -7.53 -8.14
CA LEU A 74 -4.18 -8.51 -8.31
C LEU A 74 -3.87 -9.45 -9.47
N ARG A 75 -4.08 -10.75 -9.25
CA ARG A 75 -4.11 -11.78 -10.29
C ARG A 75 -5.45 -12.46 -10.27
N ALA A 76 -6.11 -12.52 -11.41
CA ALA A 76 -7.39 -13.21 -11.55
C ALA A 76 -7.26 -14.30 -12.61
N THR A 77 -7.85 -15.46 -12.35
CA THR A 77 -8.02 -16.53 -13.34
C THR A 77 -9.49 -16.92 -13.44
N ASP A 78 -9.97 -17.21 -14.64
CA ASP A 78 -11.31 -17.74 -14.88
C ASP A 78 -11.42 -19.23 -14.46
N PRO A 79 -12.61 -19.87 -14.57
CA PRO A 79 -12.77 -21.28 -14.27
C PRO A 79 -11.93 -22.23 -15.14
N GLY A 80 -11.54 -21.79 -16.34
CA GLY A 80 -10.66 -22.52 -17.26
C GLY A 80 -9.18 -22.33 -16.96
N GLY A 81 -8.82 -21.50 -15.98
CA GLY A 81 -7.45 -21.16 -15.62
C GLY A 81 -6.83 -20.06 -16.48
N LEU A 82 -7.60 -19.41 -17.37
CA LEU A 82 -7.09 -18.31 -18.19
C LEU A 82 -6.98 -17.02 -17.38
N PRO A 83 -5.91 -16.22 -17.59
CA PRO A 83 -5.74 -14.97 -16.88
C PRO A 83 -6.82 -13.95 -17.27
N VAL A 84 -7.37 -13.28 -16.26
CA VAL A 84 -8.28 -12.14 -16.41
C VAL A 84 -7.57 -10.91 -15.85
N SER A 85 -7.56 -9.81 -16.60
CA SER A 85 -6.89 -8.59 -16.15
C SER A 85 -7.63 -7.97 -14.95
N PRO A 86 -6.91 -7.28 -14.04
CA PRO A 86 -7.55 -6.52 -12.96
C PRO A 86 -8.59 -5.54 -13.49
N GLN A 87 -8.28 -4.84 -14.58
CA GLN A 87 -9.20 -3.88 -15.20
C GLN A 87 -10.52 -4.55 -15.61
N THR A 88 -10.46 -5.73 -16.23
CA THR A 88 -11.66 -6.50 -16.58
C THR A 88 -12.42 -6.97 -15.35
N MET A 89 -11.72 -7.35 -14.26
CA MET A 89 -12.39 -7.73 -13.01
C MET A 89 -13.15 -6.56 -12.38
N PHE A 90 -12.53 -5.38 -12.30
CA PHE A 90 -13.17 -4.18 -11.76
C PHE A 90 -14.31 -3.68 -12.65
N ALA A 91 -14.18 -3.77 -13.98
CA ALA A 91 -15.22 -3.39 -14.93
C ALA A 91 -16.49 -4.26 -14.87
N ARG A 92 -16.44 -5.44 -14.23
CA ARG A 92 -17.61 -6.29 -13.99
C ARG A 92 -18.47 -5.83 -12.81
N CYS A 93 -18.00 -4.87 -12.01
CA CYS A 93 -18.74 -4.38 -10.85
C CYS A 93 -19.87 -3.44 -11.28
N ASN A 94 -21.06 -3.64 -10.71
CA ASN A 94 -22.24 -2.81 -10.98
C ASN A 94 -22.27 -1.64 -10.00
N GLY A 95 -21.65 -0.53 -10.40
CA GLY A 95 -21.65 0.72 -9.65
C GLY A 95 -20.56 0.81 -8.57
N THR A 96 -20.53 1.95 -7.90
CA THR A 96 -19.43 2.37 -7.01
C THR A 96 -19.30 1.53 -5.75
N GLU A 97 -20.42 1.07 -5.18
CA GLU A 97 -20.39 0.26 -3.95
C GLU A 97 -19.81 -1.14 -4.18
N GLU A 98 -20.11 -1.78 -5.31
CA GLU A 98 -19.54 -3.08 -5.65
C GLU A 98 -18.03 -2.97 -5.93
N LEU A 99 -17.64 -1.91 -6.66
CA LEU A 99 -16.25 -1.57 -6.93
C LEU A 99 -15.45 -1.39 -5.63
N ARG A 100 -15.98 -0.58 -4.70
CA ARG A 100 -15.39 -0.34 -3.37
C ARG A 100 -15.20 -1.62 -2.58
N ARG A 101 -16.21 -2.50 -2.54
CA ARG A 101 -16.12 -3.78 -1.83
C ARG A 101 -15.08 -4.70 -2.43
N LEU A 102 -14.98 -4.75 -3.76
CA LEU A 102 -13.95 -5.56 -4.42
C LEU A 102 -12.55 -5.03 -4.09
N ASP A 103 -12.36 -3.72 -4.19
CA ASP A 103 -11.11 -3.03 -3.86
C ASP A 103 -10.66 -3.27 -2.40
N GLU A 104 -11.58 -3.15 -1.44
CA GLU A 104 -11.32 -3.47 -0.02
C GLU A 104 -10.98 -4.96 0.21
N ALA A 105 -11.66 -5.85 -0.51
CA ALA A 105 -11.40 -7.28 -0.44
C ALA A 105 -10.02 -7.62 -1.02
N CYS A 106 -9.62 -6.97 -2.11
CA CYS A 106 -8.28 -7.10 -2.71
C CYS A 106 -7.20 -6.62 -1.74
N ARG A 107 -7.33 -5.43 -1.13
CA ARG A 107 -6.38 -4.98 -0.11
C ARG A 107 -6.27 -5.93 1.08
N SER A 108 -7.40 -6.45 1.55
CA SER A 108 -7.41 -7.43 2.64
C SER A 108 -6.74 -8.75 2.24
N LEU A 109 -6.95 -9.19 1.00
CA LEU A 109 -6.29 -10.35 0.41
C LEU A 109 -4.77 -10.14 0.36
N HIS A 110 -4.32 -8.97 -0.12
CA HIS A 110 -2.91 -8.61 -0.20
C HIS A 110 -2.25 -8.55 1.18
N ALA A 111 -2.86 -7.88 2.15
CA ALA A 111 -2.33 -7.79 3.52
C ALA A 111 -2.17 -9.17 4.16
N ARG A 112 -3.18 -10.05 4.04
CA ARG A 112 -3.09 -11.42 4.56
C ARG A 112 -2.05 -12.26 3.83
N SER A 113 -1.96 -12.11 2.51
CA SER A 113 -0.99 -12.88 1.71
C SER A 113 0.45 -12.45 2.05
N PHE A 114 0.66 -11.15 2.23
CA PHE A 114 1.96 -10.57 2.59
C PHE A 114 2.39 -10.99 3.99
N SER A 115 1.48 -10.97 4.97
CA SER A 115 1.82 -11.27 6.37
C SER A 115 2.30 -12.69 6.60
N LEU A 116 1.99 -13.62 5.69
CA LEU A 116 2.50 -14.99 5.77
C LEU A 116 3.99 -15.05 5.45
N GLY A 117 4.52 -14.20 4.57
CA GLY A 117 5.75 -14.50 3.81
C GLY A 117 6.88 -13.50 3.83
N VAL A 118 6.80 -12.47 4.65
CA VAL A 118 7.79 -11.40 4.61
C VAL A 118 8.34 -11.08 5.98
N ASP A 119 9.63 -10.77 6.00
CA ASP A 119 10.30 -10.15 7.13
C ASP A 119 9.59 -8.86 7.55
N SER A 120 9.49 -8.64 8.86
CA SER A 120 8.83 -7.47 9.45
C SER A 120 9.45 -6.12 9.05
N ALA A 121 10.61 -6.12 8.40
CA ALA A 121 11.35 -4.93 8.00
C ALA A 121 10.98 -4.37 6.60
N GLN A 122 10.13 -5.06 5.84
CA GLN A 122 9.75 -4.65 4.48
C GLN A 122 8.38 -3.98 4.44
N TRP A 123 8.21 -3.08 3.48
CA TRP A 123 6.94 -2.42 3.22
C TRP A 123 6.06 -3.17 2.22
N LEU A 124 4.75 -3.08 2.41
CA LEU A 124 3.73 -3.50 1.45
C LEU A 124 3.12 -2.26 0.82
N PHE A 125 3.27 -2.11 -0.49
CA PHE A 125 2.68 -1.04 -1.26
C PHE A 125 1.31 -1.51 -1.78
N LEU A 126 0.28 -0.71 -1.50
CA LEU A 126 -1.10 -0.97 -1.87
C LEU A 126 -1.64 0.21 -2.68
N ASN A 127 -2.02 -0.09 -3.92
CA ASN A 127 -2.74 0.83 -4.79
C ASN A 127 -4.13 1.16 -4.20
N VAL A 128 -4.46 2.45 -4.20
CA VAL A 128 -5.77 2.94 -3.76
C VAL A 128 -6.28 3.97 -4.76
N ASP A 129 -7.47 3.71 -5.30
CA ASP A 129 -8.17 4.66 -6.15
C ASP A 129 -8.77 5.79 -5.29
N ALA A 130 -8.31 7.02 -5.53
CA ALA A 130 -8.74 8.18 -4.77
C ALA A 130 -10.21 8.58 -5.05
N SER A 131 -10.78 8.17 -6.17
CA SER A 131 -12.18 8.45 -6.52
C SER A 131 -13.17 7.74 -5.60
N ALA A 132 -12.76 6.63 -4.98
CA ALA A 132 -13.55 5.93 -3.96
C ALA A 132 -13.83 6.81 -2.72
N PHE A 133 -13.03 7.86 -2.48
CA PHE A 133 -13.22 8.79 -1.35
C PHE A 133 -13.99 10.04 -1.71
N ALA A 134 -13.92 10.51 -2.96
CA ALA A 134 -14.68 11.69 -3.40
C ALA A 134 -16.19 11.53 -3.24
N SER A 135 -16.67 10.28 -3.14
CA SER A 135 -18.09 9.95 -2.94
C SER A 135 -18.49 9.75 -1.47
N GLN A 136 -17.56 9.87 -0.51
CA GLN A 136 -17.85 9.68 0.91
C GLN A 136 -17.98 11.02 1.65
N PRO A 137 -19.08 11.25 2.40
CA PRO A 137 -19.27 12.46 3.21
C PRO A 137 -18.26 12.59 4.36
N ASP A 138 -17.65 11.48 4.77
CA ASP A 138 -16.73 11.40 5.91
C ASP A 138 -15.45 10.65 5.52
N ALA A 139 -14.37 11.41 5.34
CA ALA A 139 -13.05 10.88 5.00
C ALA A 139 -12.51 9.88 6.05
N SER A 140 -12.97 9.94 7.31
CA SER A 140 -12.55 9.03 8.38
C SER A 140 -13.08 7.61 8.20
N ALA A 141 -14.19 7.45 7.47
CA ALA A 141 -14.84 6.16 7.21
C ALA A 141 -13.97 5.21 6.37
N SER A 142 -12.89 5.70 5.75
CA SER A 142 -11.99 4.88 4.94
C SER A 142 -10.70 4.43 5.64
N ALA A 143 -10.09 5.31 6.43
CA ALA A 143 -8.79 5.04 7.05
C ALA A 143 -8.91 4.03 8.21
N ALA A 144 -9.98 4.11 9.00
CA ALA A 144 -10.18 3.22 10.15
C ALA A 144 -10.44 1.76 9.73
N PRO A 145 -11.36 1.45 8.79
CA PRO A 145 -11.54 0.07 8.35
C PRO A 145 -10.31 -0.53 7.67
N MET A 146 -9.56 0.29 6.91
CA MET A 146 -8.29 -0.13 6.31
C MET A 146 -7.27 -0.50 7.39
N ARG A 147 -7.12 0.34 8.42
CA ARG A 147 -6.24 0.07 9.56
C ARG A 147 -6.64 -1.20 10.29
N GLU A 148 -7.94 -1.42 10.53
CA GLU A 148 -8.42 -2.66 11.15
C GLU A 148 -8.10 -3.89 10.31
N ALA A 149 -8.30 -3.84 8.99
CA ALA A 149 -8.00 -4.96 8.11
C ALA A 149 -6.51 -5.31 8.13
N VAL A 150 -5.63 -4.30 8.13
CA VAL A 150 -4.17 -4.45 8.23
C VAL A 150 -3.78 -5.07 9.58
N CYS A 151 -4.31 -4.55 10.68
CA CYS A 151 -4.05 -5.09 12.01
C CYS A 151 -4.56 -6.54 12.16
N ARG A 152 -5.74 -6.87 11.60
CA ARG A 152 -6.27 -8.24 11.57
C ARG A 152 -5.40 -9.21 10.78
N ALA A 153 -4.67 -8.72 9.78
CA ALA A 153 -3.69 -9.52 9.03
C ALA A 153 -2.38 -9.74 9.81
N GLY A 154 -2.21 -9.12 10.99
CA GLY A 154 -0.98 -9.20 11.79
C GLY A 154 0.09 -8.18 11.39
N LEU A 155 -0.25 -7.19 10.57
CA LEU A 155 0.67 -6.15 10.11
C LEU A 155 0.48 -4.85 10.90
N LEU A 156 1.54 -4.05 10.96
CA LEU A 156 1.47 -2.68 11.48
C LEU A 156 1.13 -1.70 10.34
N PRO A 157 0.33 -0.65 10.58
CA PRO A 157 0.07 0.39 9.58
C PRO A 157 1.35 1.03 9.01
N SER A 158 2.41 1.11 9.81
CA SER A 158 3.73 1.61 9.39
C SER A 158 4.47 0.70 8.42
N GLN A 159 3.98 -0.53 8.20
CA GLN A 159 4.48 -1.42 7.16
C GLN A 159 3.73 -1.26 5.84
N ILE A 160 2.67 -0.45 5.80
CA ILE A 160 1.82 -0.29 4.63
C ILE A 160 2.05 1.09 4.02
N VAL A 161 2.39 1.09 2.73
CA VAL A 161 2.48 2.27 1.88
C VAL A 161 1.21 2.33 1.05
N ILE A 162 0.45 3.40 1.18
CA ILE A 162 -0.73 3.67 0.36
C ILE A 162 -0.30 4.48 -0.86
N GLU A 163 -0.45 3.90 -2.04
CA GLU A 163 -0.13 4.52 -3.31
C GLU A 163 -1.35 5.22 -3.88
N LEU A 164 -1.19 6.51 -4.15
CA LEU A 164 -2.22 7.39 -4.67
C LEU A 164 -1.84 7.78 -6.09
N LEU A 165 -2.60 7.31 -7.08
CA LEU A 165 -2.39 7.57 -8.50
C LEU A 165 -2.72 9.02 -8.85
N GLU A 166 -1.77 9.78 -9.43
CA GLU A 166 -1.93 11.22 -9.72
C GLU A 166 -3.17 11.55 -10.56
N THR A 167 -3.47 10.72 -11.57
CA THR A 167 -4.58 10.94 -12.53
C THR A 167 -5.97 10.77 -11.93
N ALA A 168 -6.08 10.08 -10.79
CA ALA A 168 -7.34 9.83 -10.10
C ALA A 168 -7.59 10.80 -8.94
N LEU A 169 -6.71 11.78 -8.71
CA LEU A 169 -6.74 12.62 -7.52
C LEU A 169 -7.66 13.85 -7.67
N PRO A 170 -8.76 13.94 -6.90
CA PRO A 170 -9.56 15.16 -6.86
C PRO A 170 -8.73 16.33 -6.31
N ASP A 171 -8.92 17.52 -6.88
CA ASP A 171 -8.38 18.75 -6.30
C ASP A 171 -9.24 19.21 -5.13
N GLY A 172 -8.62 19.52 -3.99
CA GLY A 172 -9.31 20.21 -2.90
C GLY A 172 -8.85 19.84 -1.49
N PRO A 173 -9.33 20.60 -0.48
CA PRO A 173 -8.95 20.43 0.91
C PRO A 173 -9.42 19.09 1.51
N GLU A 174 -10.47 18.49 0.97
CA GLU A 174 -11.01 17.20 1.42
C GLU A 174 -10.01 16.07 1.18
N PHE A 175 -9.34 16.08 0.03
CA PHE A 175 -8.32 15.09 -0.30
C PHE A 175 -7.08 15.26 0.58
N GLU A 176 -6.65 16.50 0.84
CA GLU A 176 -5.56 16.79 1.77
C GLU A 176 -5.89 16.29 3.18
N ALA A 177 -7.10 16.55 3.68
CA ALA A 177 -7.57 16.05 4.96
C ALA A 177 -7.55 14.52 5.02
N TRP A 178 -8.02 13.86 3.95
CA TRP A 178 -8.00 12.40 3.85
C TRP A 178 -6.59 11.81 3.88
N THR A 179 -5.64 12.37 3.12
CA THR A 179 -4.24 11.94 3.23
C THR A 179 -3.68 12.17 4.63
N GLY A 180 -4.11 13.24 5.31
CA GLY A 180 -3.80 13.49 6.72
C GLY A 180 -4.31 12.38 7.64
N LEU A 181 -5.53 11.89 7.43
CA LEU A 181 -6.14 10.81 8.20
C LEU A 181 -5.40 9.48 8.00
N LEU A 182 -4.98 9.15 6.76
CA LEU A 182 -4.15 7.97 6.51
C LEU A 182 -2.85 8.02 7.32
N LYS A 183 -2.16 9.16 7.32
CA LYS A 183 -0.92 9.33 8.08
C LYS A 183 -1.16 9.25 9.59
N GLN A 184 -2.26 9.83 10.08
CA GLN A 184 -2.65 9.73 11.50
C GLN A 184 -2.97 8.28 11.90
N ALA A 185 -3.52 7.48 10.99
CA ALA A 185 -3.73 6.06 11.18
C ALA A 185 -2.41 5.23 11.17
N GLY A 186 -1.29 5.87 10.86
CA GLY A 186 0.05 5.28 10.88
C GLY A 186 0.54 4.77 9.53
N PHE A 187 -0.21 5.01 8.46
CA PHE A 187 0.18 4.62 7.10
C PHE A 187 1.29 5.51 6.53
N ILE A 188 2.12 4.91 5.69
CA ILE A 188 2.99 5.63 4.77
C ILE A 188 2.17 5.98 3.53
N VAL A 189 2.43 7.12 2.91
CA VAL A 189 1.64 7.61 1.76
C VAL A 189 2.63 7.93 0.65
N ALA A 190 2.40 7.34 -0.51
CA ALA A 190 3.17 7.55 -1.73
C ALA A 190 2.29 8.20 -2.79
N LEU A 191 2.86 9.11 -3.56
CA LEU A 191 2.28 9.54 -4.84
C LEU A 191 2.90 8.70 -5.96
N ASP A 192 2.05 8.17 -6.84
CA ASP A 192 2.48 7.37 -7.99
C ASP A 192 2.28 8.11 -9.32
N ASP A 193 3.04 7.70 -10.35
CA ASP A 193 3.07 8.26 -11.70
C ASP A 193 3.44 9.77 -11.79
N PHE A 194 4.23 10.27 -10.83
CA PHE A 194 4.67 11.66 -10.87
C PHE A 194 5.53 11.92 -12.11
N GLY A 195 5.09 12.83 -12.98
CA GLY A 195 5.80 13.18 -14.22
C GLY A 195 5.03 12.87 -15.52
N ALA A 196 4.01 12.02 -15.48
CA ALA A 196 3.28 11.56 -16.66
C ALA A 196 2.26 12.59 -17.24
N GLY A 197 2.04 13.72 -16.56
CA GLY A 197 1.06 14.77 -16.92
C GLY A 197 1.47 16.19 -16.48
N HIS A 198 0.51 17.12 -16.37
CA HIS A 198 0.68 18.48 -15.79
C HIS A 198 1.08 18.36 -14.32
N SER A 199 2.33 17.98 -14.09
CA SER A 199 2.89 17.59 -12.80
C SER A 199 2.85 18.79 -11.89
N ASN A 200 1.89 18.82 -10.97
CA ASN A 200 1.72 19.98 -10.12
C ASN A 200 2.55 19.77 -8.85
N PHE A 201 3.78 20.29 -8.85
CA PHE A 201 4.62 20.38 -7.64
C PHE A 201 3.83 20.91 -6.44
N ASP A 202 2.84 21.78 -6.65
CA ASP A 202 1.97 22.27 -5.58
C ASP A 202 1.26 21.13 -4.85
N ARG A 203 0.85 20.05 -5.54
CA ARG A 203 0.23 18.86 -4.92
C ARG A 203 1.22 18.14 -4.00
N VAL A 204 2.48 17.98 -4.38
CA VAL A 204 3.52 17.41 -3.51
C VAL A 204 3.68 18.28 -2.26
N PHE A 205 3.71 19.61 -2.43
CA PHE A 205 3.85 20.55 -1.32
C PHE A 205 2.65 20.55 -0.37
N ARG A 206 1.42 20.44 -0.90
CA ARG A 206 0.19 20.41 -0.11
C ARG A 206 0.00 19.08 0.59
N LEU A 207 0.09 17.97 -0.15
CA LEU A 207 -0.13 16.62 0.38
C LEU A 207 1.02 16.15 1.26
N ARG A 208 2.24 16.67 1.09
CA ARG A 208 3.46 16.28 1.84
C ARG A 208 3.58 14.76 1.97
N PRO A 209 3.57 13.99 0.86
CA PRO A 209 3.66 12.55 0.92
C PRO A 209 5.00 12.11 1.54
N HIS A 210 5.04 10.88 2.02
CA HIS A 210 6.28 10.29 2.53
C HIS A 210 7.21 9.84 1.40
N ILE A 211 6.62 9.41 0.28
CA ILE A 211 7.30 8.87 -0.90
C ILE A 211 6.70 9.53 -2.14
N VAL A 212 7.54 9.80 -3.14
CA VAL A 212 7.12 10.16 -4.49
C VAL A 212 7.78 9.16 -5.44
N LYS A 213 6.97 8.40 -6.18
CA LYS A 213 7.42 7.51 -7.25
C LYS A 213 7.46 8.34 -8.53
N LEU A 214 8.61 8.33 -9.21
CA LEU A 214 8.77 8.98 -10.50
C LEU A 214 8.31 8.02 -11.60
N ASP A 215 7.59 8.54 -12.59
CA ASP A 215 7.31 7.80 -13.81
C ASP A 215 8.63 7.41 -14.53
N ARG A 216 8.54 6.38 -15.38
CA ARG A 216 9.68 5.75 -16.07
C ARG A 216 10.41 6.65 -17.07
#